data_AF-A0A9X3LXV0-F1
#
_entry.id   AF-A0A9X3LXV0-F1
#
_cell.length_a   1.000
_cell.length_b   1.000
_cell.length_c   1.000
_cell.angle_alpha   90.00
_cell.angle_beta   90.00
_cell.angle_gamma   90.00
#
_symmetry.space_group_name_H-M   'P 1'
#
loop_
_entity.id
_entity.type
_entity.pdbx_description
1 polymer ?
#
loop_
_entity_poly.entity_id
_entity_poly.type
_entity_poly.pdbx_seq_one_letter_code
_entity_poly.pdbx_strand_id
1 'polypeptide(L)'
;MAALLVACSPVRGGEEPSFSALSYKNLIPNESYSPTAAPLAPGTALDLSGDEPRAGAYFNYQSCTAAWSFTLADARSIAVTASHCGKPGDKVWAGTADGDFSYPAEPIGEVIYSDFYAEDSHDLDVAFIEITGSADFYVPGQVNNSVATSLAHLPPEVCKLGRVTDKTCGALSHDAEMAQLNSQDLQRDSLAARARVCSTNGDSGGPVYGQVEGKETIVGVVSGTTQRLEEGLTCETTQTEMELSFTLATDIQLLAKEVLGPMA
;
A
#
# COMPACT_ATOMS: atom_id res chain seq x y z
N MET A 1 -16.91 -10.72 12.79
CA MET A 1 -16.57 -9.43 13.45
C MET A 1 -16.35 -8.43 12.33
N ALA A 2 -16.92 -7.23 12.40
CA ALA A 2 -16.87 -6.29 11.27
C ALA A 2 -15.42 -5.85 11.03
N ALA A 3 -14.81 -6.31 9.95
CA ALA A 3 -13.60 -5.68 9.42
C ALA A 3 -13.99 -4.23 9.10
N LEU A 4 -13.47 -3.28 9.87
CA LEU A 4 -13.67 -1.86 9.64
C LEU A 4 -13.05 -1.56 8.26
N LEU A 5 -13.90 -1.15 7.32
CA LEU A 5 -13.46 -0.84 5.98
C LEU A 5 -12.57 0.37 5.98
N VAL A 6 -11.52 0.29 5.17
CA VAL A 6 -10.80 1.49 4.77
C VAL A 6 -11.45 2.06 3.53
N ALA A 7 -12.14 3.18 3.74
CA ALA A 7 -12.87 3.87 2.68
C ALA A 7 -12.21 5.21 2.38
N CYS A 8 -11.90 5.44 1.10
CA CYS A 8 -11.45 6.73 0.61
C CYS A 8 -12.64 7.47 -0.02
N SER A 9 -12.97 8.65 0.50
CA SER A 9 -14.04 9.51 -0.02
C SER A 9 -13.48 10.86 -0.48
N PRO A 10 -13.94 11.43 -1.60
CA PRO A 10 -13.50 12.77 -2.02
C PRO A 10 -13.98 13.84 -1.02
N VAL A 11 -13.12 14.83 -0.74
CA VAL A 11 -13.48 15.97 0.12
C VAL A 11 -14.50 16.86 -0.59
N ARG A 12 -15.71 17.05 -0.01
CA ARG A 12 -16.72 17.96 -0.57
C ARG A 12 -16.40 19.42 -0.22
N GLY A 13 -15.96 20.18 -1.22
CA GLY A 13 -16.03 21.65 -1.24
C GLY A 13 -14.77 22.36 -0.77
N GLY A 14 -13.97 22.83 -1.73
CA GLY A 14 -12.90 23.80 -1.57
C GLY A 14 -12.62 24.44 -2.93
N GLU A 15 -12.45 25.76 -2.97
CA GLU A 15 -12.13 26.53 -4.18
C GLU A 15 -11.04 25.87 -5.04
N GLU A 16 -11.28 25.79 -6.36
CA GLU A 16 -10.26 25.43 -7.33
C GLU A 16 -9.03 26.34 -7.12
N PRO A 17 -7.83 25.79 -6.85
CA PRO A 17 -6.64 26.61 -6.90
C PRO A 17 -6.42 27.04 -8.35
N SER A 18 -6.60 28.33 -8.60
CA SER A 18 -6.22 29.01 -9.84
C SER A 18 -4.71 28.82 -10.08
N PHE A 19 -4.35 27.80 -10.87
CA PHE A 19 -3.01 27.68 -11.44
C PHE A 19 -3.06 27.89 -12.95
N SER A 20 -2.92 29.16 -13.34
CA SER A 20 -2.32 29.52 -14.62
C SER A 20 -0.85 29.11 -14.61
N ALA A 21 -0.57 27.85 -14.94
CA ALA A 21 0.78 27.33 -15.23
C ALA A 21 0.77 26.50 -16.52
N LEU A 22 0.18 27.07 -17.57
CA LEU A 22 0.46 26.65 -18.95
C LEU A 22 1.91 27.05 -19.28
N SER A 23 2.91 26.19 -19.01
CA SER A 23 4.20 26.08 -19.75
C SER A 23 5.30 25.25 -19.03
N TYR A 24 4.99 24.12 -18.39
CA TYR A 24 6.05 23.15 -17.96
C TYR A 24 5.67 21.67 -18.13
N LYS A 25 4.67 21.35 -18.96
CA LYS A 25 4.11 19.98 -19.09
C LYS A 25 4.99 18.94 -19.83
N ASN A 26 6.32 19.12 -19.96
CA ASN A 26 7.19 18.22 -20.75
C ASN A 26 8.62 18.00 -20.19
N LEU A 27 8.88 18.17 -18.89
CA LEU A 27 10.26 18.09 -18.37
C LEU A 27 10.49 17.17 -17.16
N ILE A 28 9.48 16.44 -16.67
CA ILE A 28 9.70 15.43 -15.62
C ILE A 28 10.04 14.11 -16.34
N PRO A 29 11.29 13.62 -16.28
CA PRO A 29 11.60 12.31 -16.82
C PRO A 29 10.95 11.20 -15.97
N ASN A 30 10.56 10.11 -16.62
CA ASN A 30 10.20 8.90 -15.90
C ASN A 30 11.47 8.25 -15.35
N GLU A 31 11.51 7.98 -14.06
CA GLU A 31 12.63 7.31 -13.41
C GLU A 31 12.11 6.19 -12.50
N SER A 32 12.86 5.09 -12.45
CA SER A 32 12.57 3.98 -11.54
C SER A 32 13.83 3.47 -10.88
N TYR A 33 13.67 3.02 -9.64
CA TYR A 33 14.69 2.34 -8.85
C TYR A 33 14.31 0.86 -8.72
N SER A 34 15.29 -0.02 -8.84
CA SER A 34 15.12 -1.45 -8.55
C SER A 34 16.08 -1.82 -7.43
N PRO A 35 15.59 -2.11 -6.21
CA PRO A 35 16.45 -2.48 -5.09
C PRO A 35 17.31 -3.70 -5.42
N THR A 36 18.59 -3.64 -5.07
CA THR A 36 19.52 -4.77 -5.27
C THR A 36 19.12 -5.97 -4.42
N ALA A 37 18.58 -5.72 -3.22
CA ALA A 37 18.02 -6.72 -2.32
C ALA A 37 16.59 -6.34 -1.93
N ALA A 38 15.69 -7.31 -1.98
CA ALA A 38 14.27 -7.16 -1.71
C ALA A 38 13.80 -8.38 -0.88
N PRO A 39 13.90 -8.32 0.46
CA PRO A 39 13.63 -9.45 1.34
C PRO A 39 12.19 -9.98 1.27
N LEU A 40 11.23 -9.11 0.95
CA LEU A 40 9.84 -9.49 0.66
C LEU A 40 9.50 -9.15 -0.79
N ALA A 41 8.92 -10.11 -1.50
CA ALA A 41 8.41 -9.87 -2.84
C ALA A 41 7.19 -8.91 -2.78
N PRO A 42 7.01 -8.04 -3.78
CA PRO A 42 5.76 -7.30 -3.96
C PRO A 42 4.54 -8.23 -3.92
N GLY A 43 3.52 -7.87 -3.16
CA GLY A 43 2.32 -8.68 -2.95
C GLY A 43 2.39 -9.65 -1.77
N THR A 44 3.47 -9.65 -0.98
CA THR A 44 3.60 -10.55 0.17
C THR A 44 2.51 -10.30 1.21
N ALA A 45 1.85 -11.36 1.66
CA ALA A 45 0.85 -11.34 2.72
C ALA A 45 1.46 -10.97 4.08
N LEU A 46 0.82 -10.04 4.79
CA LEU A 46 1.23 -9.58 6.12
C LEU A 46 0.06 -9.63 7.10
N ASP A 47 0.34 -10.05 8.32
CA ASP A 47 -0.56 -9.90 9.45
C ASP A 47 0.11 -9.05 10.54
N LEU A 48 -0.55 -7.98 10.99
CA LEU A 48 0.00 -6.97 11.89
C LEU A 48 -0.81 -6.88 13.18
N SER A 49 -0.15 -6.79 14.33
CA SER A 49 -0.84 -6.61 15.62
C SER A 49 0.06 -5.97 16.66
N GLY A 50 -0.54 -5.19 17.56
CA GLY A 50 0.11 -4.72 18.78
C GLY A 50 0.06 -5.73 19.92
N ASP A 51 -0.68 -6.84 19.76
CA ASP A 51 -0.77 -7.93 20.72
C ASP A 51 0.17 -9.09 20.34
N GLU A 52 0.51 -9.94 21.31
CA GLU A 52 1.29 -11.16 21.08
C GLU A 52 0.36 -12.40 21.07
N PRO A 53 0.48 -13.30 20.07
CA PRO A 53 -0.34 -14.51 20.01
C PRO A 53 -0.02 -15.46 21.16
N ARG A 54 -1.05 -16.11 21.72
CA ARG A 54 -0.91 -17.07 22.81
C ARG A 54 -1.66 -18.35 22.49
N ALA A 55 -1.07 -19.49 22.84
CA ALA A 55 -1.68 -20.80 22.66
C ALA A 55 -3.11 -20.85 23.25
N GLY A 56 -4.09 -21.19 22.41
CA GLY A 56 -5.50 -21.33 22.81
C GLY A 56 -6.25 -20.01 23.04
N ALA A 57 -5.63 -18.86 22.80
CA ALA A 57 -6.28 -17.55 22.85
C ALA A 57 -6.70 -17.09 21.45
N TYR A 58 -7.75 -16.28 21.38
CA TYR A 58 -8.06 -15.54 20.17
C TYR A 58 -6.99 -14.49 19.91
N PHE A 59 -6.59 -14.32 18.66
CA PHE A 59 -5.59 -13.35 18.24
C PHE A 59 -6.21 -12.40 17.22
N ASN A 60 -6.24 -11.11 17.55
CA ASN A 60 -6.68 -10.06 16.63
C ASN A 60 -5.48 -9.53 15.87
N TYR A 61 -5.60 -9.45 14.55
CA TYR A 61 -4.59 -8.86 13.68
C TYR A 61 -5.27 -8.12 12.52
N GLN A 62 -4.56 -7.12 12.01
CA GLN A 62 -4.87 -6.47 10.74
C GLN A 62 -4.20 -7.25 9.63
N SER A 63 -4.94 -7.42 8.55
CA SER A 63 -4.54 -8.24 7.42
C SER A 63 -4.25 -7.33 6.24
N CYS A 64 -3.03 -7.37 5.75
CA CYS A 64 -2.53 -6.47 4.72
C CYS A 64 -1.55 -7.17 3.76
N THR A 65 -1.03 -6.41 2.83
CA THR A 65 -0.08 -6.82 1.80
C THR A 65 1.14 -5.88 1.82
N ALA A 66 2.32 -6.39 1.49
CA ALA A 66 3.53 -5.59 1.26
C ALA A 66 3.59 -5.10 -0.19
N ALA A 67 3.85 -3.81 -0.40
CA ALA A 67 3.96 -3.21 -1.72
C ALA A 67 5.29 -3.58 -2.38
N TRP A 68 6.38 -3.28 -1.69
CA TRP A 68 7.73 -3.66 -2.07
C TRP A 68 8.61 -3.70 -0.82
N SER A 69 9.84 -4.17 -1.00
CA SER A 69 10.88 -4.08 0.02
C SER A 69 12.23 -3.70 -0.57
N PHE A 70 13.10 -3.16 0.27
CA PHE A 70 14.44 -2.70 -0.08
C PHE A 70 15.37 -2.78 1.14
N THR A 71 16.66 -2.56 0.92
CA THR A 71 17.67 -2.47 1.98
C THR A 71 18.25 -1.05 2.02
N LEU A 72 18.40 -0.50 3.23
CA LEU A 72 19.03 0.79 3.47
C LEU A 72 20.57 0.68 3.44
N ALA A 73 21.26 1.82 3.33
CA ALA A 73 22.73 1.85 3.35
C ALA A 73 23.34 1.32 4.65
N ASP A 74 22.59 1.34 5.75
CA ASP A 74 22.96 0.78 7.06
C ASP A 74 22.65 -0.73 7.20
N ALA A 75 22.24 -1.39 6.10
CA ALA A 75 21.86 -2.78 5.99
C ALA A 75 20.52 -3.18 6.65
N ARG A 76 19.73 -2.22 7.16
CA ARG A 76 18.35 -2.52 7.58
C ARG A 76 17.48 -2.86 6.38
N SER A 77 16.63 -3.86 6.54
CA SER A 77 15.67 -4.33 5.54
C SER A 77 14.31 -3.71 5.80
N ILE A 78 13.74 -3.02 4.81
CA ILE A 78 12.50 -2.27 4.95
C ILE A 78 11.45 -2.82 4.00
N ALA A 79 10.24 -3.08 4.51
CA ALA A 79 9.05 -3.29 3.70
C ALA A 79 8.17 -2.02 3.70
N VAL A 80 7.45 -1.81 2.61
CA VAL A 80 6.45 -0.74 2.48
C VAL A 80 5.06 -1.36 2.49
N THR A 81 4.14 -0.79 3.27
CA THR A 81 2.72 -1.15 3.29
C THR A 81 1.87 0.10 3.53
N ALA A 82 0.55 -0.02 3.64
CA ALA A 82 -0.32 1.10 3.95
C ALA A 82 -0.25 1.45 5.44
N SER A 83 -0.33 2.73 5.77
CA SER A 83 -0.21 3.21 7.16
C SER A 83 -1.33 2.72 8.07
N HIS A 84 -2.55 2.62 7.54
CA HIS A 84 -3.69 2.14 8.31
C HIS A 84 -3.58 0.66 8.71
N CYS A 85 -2.61 -0.09 8.17
CA CYS A 85 -2.37 -1.49 8.52
C CYS A 85 -1.78 -1.67 9.92
N GLY A 86 -1.08 -0.68 10.45
CA GLY A 86 -0.44 -0.77 11.76
C GLY A 86 0.20 0.54 12.21
N LYS A 87 0.33 0.68 13.52
CA LYS A 87 1.00 1.83 14.17
C LYS A 87 2.43 1.45 14.56
N PRO A 88 3.32 2.44 14.82
CA PRO A 88 4.67 2.14 15.28
C PRO A 88 4.67 1.23 16.53
N GLY A 89 5.52 0.20 16.51
CA GLY A 89 5.61 -0.82 17.54
C GLY A 89 4.75 -2.07 17.31
N ASP A 90 3.78 -2.03 16.37
CA ASP A 90 3.03 -3.24 16.00
C ASP A 90 3.97 -4.26 15.36
N LYS A 91 3.83 -5.52 15.78
CA LYS A 91 4.57 -6.66 15.25
C LYS A 91 3.95 -7.14 13.94
N VAL A 92 4.79 -7.70 13.08
CA VAL A 92 4.42 -8.19 11.76
C VAL A 92 4.74 -9.67 11.66
N TRP A 93 3.79 -10.47 11.20
CA TRP A 93 3.93 -11.89 10.91
C TRP A 93 3.70 -12.16 9.41
N ALA A 94 4.23 -13.30 8.96
CA ALA A 94 3.95 -13.82 7.62
C ALA A 94 2.48 -14.20 7.50
N GLY A 95 1.76 -13.59 6.58
CA GLY A 95 0.37 -13.92 6.31
C GLY A 95 0.23 -15.17 5.42
N THR A 96 -0.96 -15.76 5.47
CA THR A 96 -1.35 -16.93 4.66
C THR A 96 -2.41 -16.56 3.61
N ALA A 97 -2.62 -17.44 2.63
CA ALA A 97 -3.63 -17.24 1.57
C ALA A 97 -5.07 -17.22 2.12
N ASP A 98 -5.36 -18.11 3.06
CA ASP A 98 -6.70 -18.30 3.60
C ASP A 98 -7.08 -17.25 4.65
N GLY A 99 -6.13 -16.37 5.00
CA GLY A 99 -6.29 -15.36 6.05
C GLY A 99 -6.25 -15.95 7.46
N ASP A 100 -5.93 -17.23 7.62
CA ASP A 100 -5.79 -17.92 8.90
C ASP A 100 -4.39 -17.70 9.50
N PHE A 101 -4.35 -17.38 10.80
CA PHE A 101 -3.11 -17.26 11.55
C PHE A 101 -2.64 -18.64 12.06
N SER A 102 -1.40 -19.01 11.73
CA SER A 102 -0.79 -20.25 12.20
C SER A 102 0.03 -20.01 13.48
N TYR A 103 -0.22 -20.79 14.53
CA TYR A 103 0.55 -20.75 15.79
C TYR A 103 1.29 -22.07 16.02
N PRO A 104 2.53 -22.07 16.55
CA PRO A 104 3.35 -20.90 16.90
C PRO A 104 3.91 -20.19 15.67
N ALA A 105 4.10 -18.87 15.78
CA ALA A 105 4.75 -18.06 14.76
C ALA A 105 5.61 -16.97 15.40
N GLU A 106 6.79 -16.75 14.84
CA GLU A 106 7.68 -15.67 15.22
C GLU A 106 7.41 -14.45 14.32
N PRO A 107 7.50 -13.22 14.85
CA PRO A 107 7.37 -12.03 14.04
C PRO A 107 8.53 -11.92 13.03
N ILE A 108 8.20 -11.47 11.83
CA ILE A 108 9.15 -11.24 10.73
C ILE A 108 9.67 -9.79 10.75
N GLY A 109 9.01 -8.90 11.50
CA GLY A 109 9.38 -7.50 11.60
C GLY A 109 8.50 -6.70 12.55
N GLU A 110 8.68 -5.39 12.52
CA GLU A 110 7.95 -4.41 13.32
C GLU A 110 7.69 -3.14 12.50
N VAL A 111 6.52 -2.53 12.67
CA VAL A 111 6.22 -1.21 12.09
C VAL A 111 7.07 -0.17 12.80
N ILE A 112 7.97 0.49 12.07
CA ILE A 112 8.87 1.52 12.62
C ILE A 112 8.36 2.94 12.33
N TYR A 113 7.49 3.09 11.34
CA TYR A 113 6.88 4.36 10.97
C TYR A 113 5.51 4.11 10.33
N SER A 114 4.55 4.98 10.61
CA SER A 114 3.23 4.96 9.96
C SER A 114 2.67 6.38 9.91
N ASP A 115 2.49 6.91 8.70
CA ASP A 115 2.17 8.33 8.50
C ASP A 115 0.81 8.73 9.10
N PHE A 116 -0.19 7.85 9.00
CA PHE A 116 -1.51 8.04 9.62
C PHE A 116 -1.47 8.23 11.14
N TYR A 117 -0.45 7.68 11.80
CA TYR A 117 -0.25 7.76 13.25
C TYR A 117 0.87 8.73 13.65
N ALA A 118 1.52 9.41 12.70
CA ALA A 118 2.53 10.41 12.98
C ALA A 118 1.89 11.71 13.52
N GLU A 119 2.61 12.40 14.42
CA GLU A 119 2.18 13.72 14.89
C GLU A 119 2.23 14.75 13.74
N ASP A 120 3.31 14.71 12.97
CA ASP A 120 3.52 15.48 11.75
C ASP A 120 3.26 14.58 10.53
N SER A 121 1.99 14.38 10.19
CA SER A 121 1.59 13.59 9.01
C SER A 121 1.90 14.32 7.71
N HIS A 122 2.21 13.55 6.67
CA HIS A 122 2.44 14.03 5.31
C HIS A 122 1.21 13.82 4.41
N ASP A 123 0.07 13.54 5.02
CA ASP A 123 -1.17 13.16 4.34
C ASP A 123 -0.94 11.98 3.38
N LEU A 124 -0.14 10.98 3.77
CA LEU A 124 0.10 9.77 2.97
C LEU A 124 -0.43 8.53 3.69
N ASP A 125 -0.92 7.55 2.93
CA ASP A 125 -1.28 6.25 3.50
C ASP A 125 -0.13 5.24 3.37
N VAL A 126 0.96 5.48 4.10
CA VAL A 126 2.15 4.61 4.04
C VAL A 126 2.80 4.34 5.40
N ALA A 127 3.19 3.09 5.60
CA ALA A 127 4.00 2.62 6.72
C ALA A 127 5.27 1.92 6.24
N PHE A 128 6.29 1.98 7.10
CA PHE A 128 7.55 1.27 6.92
C PHE A 128 7.72 0.23 8.01
N ILE A 129 8.05 -0.99 7.59
CA ILE A 129 8.28 -2.14 8.47
C ILE A 129 9.76 -2.47 8.42
N GLU A 130 10.42 -2.53 9.57
CA GLU A 130 11.76 -3.12 9.65
C GLU A 130 11.65 -4.64 9.74
N ILE A 131 12.25 -5.32 8.77
CA ILE A 131 12.26 -6.77 8.66
C ILE A 131 13.47 -7.30 9.42
N THR A 132 13.21 -8.09 10.46
CA THR A 132 14.25 -8.67 11.33
C THR A 132 14.26 -10.19 11.29
N GLY A 133 13.24 -10.81 10.71
CA GLY A 133 13.06 -12.27 10.64
C GLY A 133 12.80 -12.76 9.22
N SER A 134 12.76 -14.08 9.08
CA SER A 134 12.39 -14.77 7.85
C SER A 134 11.40 -15.87 8.19
N ALA A 135 10.40 -16.05 7.33
CA ALA A 135 9.41 -17.13 7.41
C ALA A 135 9.03 -17.56 5.98
N ASP A 136 8.21 -18.61 5.86
CA ASP A 136 7.54 -18.89 4.60
C ASP A 136 6.37 -17.92 4.46
N PHE A 137 6.36 -17.13 3.37
CA PHE A 137 5.32 -16.14 3.12
C PHE A 137 4.45 -16.55 1.93
N TYR A 138 3.17 -16.22 1.99
CA TYR A 138 2.30 -16.30 0.83
C TYR A 138 2.46 -15.05 -0.05
N VAL A 139 2.62 -15.27 -1.36
CA VAL A 139 2.61 -14.22 -2.38
C VAL A 139 1.69 -14.69 -3.52
N PRO A 140 0.61 -13.97 -3.85
CA PRO A 140 -0.41 -14.40 -4.81
C PRO A 140 0.07 -14.34 -6.27
N GLY A 141 1.22 -13.74 -6.54
CA GLY A 141 1.76 -13.58 -7.89
C GLY A 141 3.16 -13.02 -7.91
N GLN A 142 3.62 -12.61 -9.10
CA GLN A 142 4.92 -11.97 -9.28
C GLN A 142 4.73 -10.60 -9.90
N VAL A 143 5.39 -9.60 -9.32
CA VAL A 143 5.50 -8.23 -9.82
C VAL A 143 6.97 -7.82 -9.71
N ASN A 144 7.48 -7.15 -10.73
CA ASN A 144 8.85 -6.65 -10.69
C ASN A 144 9.02 -5.61 -9.58
N ASN A 145 10.13 -5.70 -8.84
CA ASN A 145 10.46 -4.75 -7.77
C ASN A 145 11.02 -3.42 -8.30
N SER A 146 10.56 -2.97 -9.47
CA SER A 146 10.92 -1.68 -10.06
C SER A 146 9.94 -0.63 -9.57
N VAL A 147 10.38 0.32 -8.77
CA VAL A 147 9.55 1.32 -8.12
C VAL A 147 9.79 2.68 -8.76
N ALA A 148 8.73 3.42 -9.08
CA ALA A 148 8.84 4.76 -9.63
C ALA A 148 9.44 5.74 -8.61
N THR A 149 10.45 6.48 -9.03
CA THR A 149 11.05 7.59 -8.27
C THR A 149 10.70 8.96 -8.87
N SER A 150 10.28 8.98 -10.13
CA SER A 150 9.74 10.14 -10.83
C SER A 150 8.80 9.67 -11.95
N LEU A 151 7.69 10.36 -12.16
CA LEU A 151 6.74 10.06 -13.23
C LEU A 151 6.28 11.35 -13.91
N ALA A 152 6.35 11.38 -15.24
CA ALA A 152 5.73 12.45 -16.02
C ALA A 152 4.21 12.42 -15.87
N HIS A 153 3.64 11.22 -15.98
CA HIS A 153 2.21 10.92 -15.84
C HIS A 153 2.05 9.52 -15.26
N LEU A 154 0.93 9.28 -14.58
CA LEU A 154 0.54 7.94 -14.19
C LEU A 154 0.19 7.08 -15.42
N PRO A 155 0.45 5.75 -15.38
CA PRO A 155 -0.01 4.85 -16.42
C PRO A 155 -1.54 4.94 -16.58
N PRO A 156 -2.06 4.97 -17.82
CA PRO A 156 -3.51 5.04 -18.06
C PRO A 156 -4.24 3.76 -17.63
N GLU A 157 -3.52 2.65 -17.49
CA GLU A 157 -4.01 1.38 -16.96
C GLU A 157 -3.04 0.91 -15.88
N VAL A 158 -3.59 0.55 -14.73
CA VAL A 158 -2.83 0.03 -13.59
C VAL A 158 -3.42 -1.30 -13.14
N CYS A 159 -2.56 -2.14 -12.60
CA CYS A 159 -2.91 -3.35 -11.90
C CYS A 159 -2.54 -3.20 -10.42
N LYS A 160 -3.22 -3.93 -9.56
CA LYS A 160 -2.81 -4.16 -8.17
C LYS A 160 -2.57 -5.64 -7.95
N LEU A 161 -1.61 -5.98 -7.10
CA LEU A 161 -1.46 -7.34 -6.57
C LEU A 161 -1.75 -7.30 -5.07
N GLY A 162 -2.82 -7.94 -4.64
CA GLY A 162 -3.24 -7.98 -3.24
C GLY A 162 -3.44 -9.42 -2.78
N ARG A 163 -3.26 -9.67 -1.50
CA ARG A 163 -3.37 -11.02 -0.93
C ARG A 163 -4.72 -11.68 -1.17
N VAL A 164 -5.82 -10.91 -1.22
CA VAL A 164 -7.18 -11.46 -1.18
C VAL A 164 -7.79 -11.57 -2.57
N THR A 165 -7.53 -10.59 -3.43
CA THR A 165 -8.13 -10.57 -4.79
C THR A 165 -7.09 -10.75 -5.89
N ASP A 166 -5.93 -11.30 -5.54
CA ASP A 166 -4.79 -11.53 -6.43
C ASP A 166 -4.48 -10.29 -7.29
N LYS A 167 -4.32 -10.50 -8.60
CA LYS A 167 -4.15 -9.46 -9.59
C LYS A 167 -5.50 -8.99 -10.13
N THR A 168 -5.78 -7.69 -10.01
CA THR A 168 -6.87 -7.03 -10.73
C THR A 168 -6.33 -5.78 -11.42
N CYS A 169 -6.91 -5.43 -12.57
CA CYS A 169 -6.45 -4.30 -13.39
C CYS A 169 -7.63 -3.44 -13.84
N GLY A 170 -7.34 -2.20 -14.20
CA GLY A 170 -8.33 -1.23 -14.62
C GLY A 170 -7.74 0.12 -15.00
N ALA A 171 -8.58 0.96 -15.59
CA ALA A 171 -8.18 2.28 -16.05
C ALA A 171 -7.97 3.22 -14.88
N LEU A 172 -6.94 4.08 -14.98
CA LEU A 172 -6.79 5.24 -14.12
C LEU A 172 -8.02 6.14 -14.29
N SER A 173 -8.62 6.54 -13.18
CA SER A 173 -9.80 7.41 -13.19
C SER A 173 -9.48 8.84 -12.77
N HIS A 174 -8.56 9.02 -11.81
CA HIS A 174 -8.15 10.33 -11.31
C HIS A 174 -6.66 10.31 -10.97
N ASP A 175 -5.98 11.43 -11.26
CA ASP A 175 -4.65 11.71 -10.72
C ASP A 175 -4.70 11.88 -9.19
N ALA A 176 -3.54 12.06 -8.55
CA ALA A 176 -3.47 12.25 -7.12
C ALA A 176 -4.18 13.53 -6.66
N GLU A 177 -5.09 13.37 -5.71
CA GLU A 177 -5.86 14.45 -5.10
C GLU A 177 -6.14 14.13 -3.63
N MET A 178 -6.49 15.15 -2.85
CA MET A 178 -6.83 14.96 -1.44
C MET A 178 -8.15 14.19 -1.32
N ALA A 179 -8.08 13.04 -0.67
CA ALA A 179 -9.20 12.22 -0.29
C ALA A 179 -9.21 12.02 1.23
N GLN A 180 -10.33 11.55 1.74
CA GLN A 180 -10.52 11.26 3.15
C GLN A 180 -10.37 9.77 3.39
N LEU A 181 -9.31 9.39 4.07
CA LEU A 181 -9.03 8.05 4.53
C LEU A 181 -9.74 7.80 5.87
N ASN A 182 -10.62 6.82 5.88
CA ASN A 182 -11.29 6.37 7.09
C ASN A 182 -10.69 5.03 7.49
N SER A 183 -10.09 4.92 8.67
CA SER A 183 -9.65 3.64 9.23
C SER A 183 -10.06 3.54 10.68
N GLN A 184 -10.76 2.47 11.01
CA GLN A 184 -11.38 2.27 12.32
C GLN A 184 -12.27 3.48 12.69
N ASP A 185 -11.99 4.16 13.80
CA ASP A 185 -12.68 5.38 14.27
C ASP A 185 -11.90 6.67 13.94
N LEU A 186 -10.85 6.57 13.13
CA LEU A 186 -9.97 7.68 12.77
C LEU A 186 -10.19 8.08 11.31
N GLN A 187 -10.22 9.40 11.10
CA GLN A 187 -10.41 10.01 9.80
C GLN A 187 -9.25 10.97 9.56
N ARG A 188 -8.56 10.79 8.44
CA ARG A 188 -7.42 11.61 8.02
C ARG A 188 -7.57 11.97 6.56
N ASP A 189 -7.03 13.13 6.20
CA ASP A 189 -6.87 13.46 4.81
C ASP A 189 -5.64 12.70 4.27
N SER A 190 -5.71 12.31 3.00
CA SER A 190 -4.68 11.50 2.34
C SER A 190 -4.64 11.84 0.85
N LEU A 191 -3.44 12.11 0.34
CA LEU A 191 -3.18 12.33 -1.08
C LEU A 191 -3.15 10.97 -1.79
N ALA A 192 -4.11 10.73 -2.67
CA ALA A 192 -4.25 9.46 -3.37
C ALA A 192 -4.73 9.64 -4.81
N ALA A 193 -4.20 8.81 -5.72
CA ALA A 193 -4.74 8.64 -7.06
C ALA A 193 -5.80 7.54 -7.07
N ARG A 194 -6.66 7.51 -8.09
CA ARG A 194 -7.78 6.56 -8.18
C ARG A 194 -7.81 5.82 -9.51
N ALA A 195 -8.18 4.54 -9.45
CA ALA A 195 -8.35 3.69 -10.62
C ALA A 195 -9.55 2.76 -10.48
N ARG A 196 -10.18 2.40 -11.60
CA ARG A 196 -11.32 1.46 -11.68
C ARG A 196 -10.87 0.02 -11.51
N VAL A 197 -10.31 -0.28 -10.35
CA VAL A 197 -9.70 -1.57 -10.00
C VAL A 197 -10.46 -2.14 -8.80
N CYS A 198 -10.90 -3.40 -8.91
CA CYS A 198 -11.53 -4.09 -7.79
C CYS A 198 -10.48 -4.47 -6.73
N SER A 199 -10.83 -4.28 -5.46
CA SER A 199 -10.01 -4.64 -4.30
C SER A 199 -10.89 -4.79 -3.06
N THR A 200 -10.35 -5.34 -1.99
CA THR A 200 -11.05 -5.53 -0.72
C THR A 200 -10.08 -5.49 0.47
N ASN A 201 -10.63 -5.54 1.69
CA ASN A 201 -9.84 -5.63 2.92
C ASN A 201 -8.86 -6.80 2.85
N GLY A 202 -7.60 -6.56 3.20
CA GLY A 202 -6.50 -7.53 3.02
C GLY A 202 -5.56 -7.19 1.86
N ASP A 203 -6.07 -6.53 0.81
CA ASP A 203 -5.23 -6.04 -0.30
C ASP A 203 -4.52 -4.73 0.04
N SER A 204 -4.97 -4.04 1.09
CA SER A 204 -4.34 -2.84 1.65
C SER A 204 -2.83 -3.01 1.78
N GLY A 205 -2.09 -2.01 1.30
CA GLY A 205 -0.64 -2.06 1.26
C GLY A 205 -0.04 -2.80 0.08
N GLY A 206 -0.82 -3.46 -0.78
CA GLY A 206 -0.30 -4.15 -1.97
C GLY A 206 0.26 -3.20 -3.03
N PRO A 207 1.15 -3.66 -3.93
CA PRO A 207 1.67 -2.82 -4.99
C PRO A 207 0.58 -2.47 -6.01
N VAL A 208 0.55 -1.20 -6.40
CA VAL A 208 -0.10 -0.74 -7.63
C VAL A 208 0.97 -0.49 -8.67
N TYR A 209 0.83 -1.07 -9.85
CA TYR A 209 1.85 -1.09 -10.89
C TYR A 209 1.25 -0.97 -12.29
N GLY A 210 2.04 -0.46 -13.23
CA GLY A 210 1.63 -0.28 -14.62
C GLY A 210 2.81 -0.25 -15.56
N GLN A 211 2.53 -0.07 -16.86
CA GLN A 211 3.58 0.07 -17.86
C GLN A 211 4.06 1.51 -17.93
N VAL A 212 5.33 1.73 -17.60
CA VAL A 212 6.03 3.01 -17.75
C VAL A 212 7.13 2.80 -18.78
N GLU A 213 6.99 3.40 -19.96
CA GLU A 213 7.96 3.28 -21.07
C GLU A 213 8.30 1.82 -21.45
N GLY A 214 7.29 0.93 -21.38
CA GLY A 214 7.42 -0.49 -21.70
C GLY A 214 8.02 -1.35 -20.59
N LYS A 215 8.22 -0.79 -19.38
CA LYS A 215 8.66 -1.49 -18.18
C LYS A 215 7.54 -1.55 -17.15
N GLU A 216 7.29 -2.75 -16.63
CA GLU A 216 6.42 -2.92 -15.46
C GLU A 216 7.06 -2.22 -14.25
N THR A 217 6.34 -1.23 -13.70
CA THR A 217 6.83 -0.36 -12.63
C THR A 217 5.74 -0.18 -11.58
N ILE A 218 6.09 -0.37 -10.31
CA ILE A 218 5.26 -0.04 -9.15
C ILE A 218 5.15 1.48 -9.06
N VAL A 219 3.93 1.98 -9.15
CA VAL A 219 3.58 3.40 -9.13
C VAL A 219 2.88 3.82 -7.85
N GLY A 220 2.53 2.87 -6.97
CA GLY A 220 1.95 3.20 -5.68
C GLY A 220 1.63 2.01 -4.78
N VAL A 221 0.94 2.33 -3.69
CA VAL A 221 0.51 1.41 -2.62
C VAL A 221 -1.00 1.49 -2.49
N VAL A 222 -1.67 0.33 -2.45
CA VAL A 222 -3.12 0.26 -2.21
C VAL A 222 -3.43 0.92 -0.86
N SER A 223 -4.26 1.97 -0.88
CA SER A 223 -4.70 2.68 0.32
C SER A 223 -6.11 2.24 0.74
N GLY A 224 -7.07 2.18 -0.19
CA GLY A 224 -8.43 1.77 0.16
C GLY A 224 -9.34 1.72 -1.05
N THR A 225 -10.62 1.44 -0.82
CA THR A 225 -11.63 1.42 -1.89
C THR A 225 -12.73 2.43 -1.62
N THR A 226 -13.39 2.90 -2.68
CA THR A 226 -14.55 3.79 -2.54
C THR A 226 -15.82 3.03 -2.13
N GLN A 227 -15.84 1.71 -2.36
CA GLN A 227 -16.99 0.83 -2.19
C GLN A 227 -16.54 -0.49 -1.55
N ARG A 228 -17.48 -1.15 -0.87
CA ARG A 228 -17.27 -2.47 -0.27
C ARG A 228 -17.58 -3.57 -1.29
N LEU A 229 -16.71 -4.57 -1.39
CA LEU A 229 -17.06 -5.82 -2.03
C LEU A 229 -18.09 -6.57 -1.16
N GLU A 230 -19.29 -6.80 -1.69
CA GLU A 230 -20.36 -7.46 -0.93
C GLU A 230 -19.96 -8.87 -0.50
N GLU A 231 -20.49 -9.31 0.65
CA GLU A 231 -20.20 -10.63 1.19
C GLU A 231 -20.63 -11.73 0.22
N GLY A 232 -19.73 -12.67 -0.08
CA GLY A 232 -19.95 -13.75 -1.04
C GLY A 232 -19.71 -13.37 -2.51
N LEU A 233 -19.39 -12.11 -2.82
CA LEU A 233 -18.93 -11.70 -4.14
C LEU A 233 -17.40 -11.70 -4.25
N THR A 234 -16.91 -11.87 -5.46
CA THR A 234 -15.50 -11.74 -5.84
C THR A 234 -15.36 -10.59 -6.83
N CYS A 235 -14.13 -10.20 -7.13
CA CYS A 235 -13.88 -9.22 -8.19
C CYS A 235 -14.35 -9.67 -9.58
N GLU A 236 -14.57 -10.98 -9.78
CA GLU A 236 -15.09 -11.52 -11.04
C GLU A 236 -16.63 -11.52 -11.08
N THR A 237 -17.29 -11.61 -9.92
CA THR A 237 -18.75 -11.77 -9.83
C THR A 237 -19.48 -10.49 -9.41
N THR A 238 -18.76 -9.50 -8.90
CA THR A 238 -19.34 -8.19 -8.57
C THR A 238 -19.78 -7.45 -9.84
N GLN A 239 -20.94 -6.80 -9.77
CA GLN A 239 -21.43 -5.90 -10.82
C GLN A 239 -21.14 -4.42 -10.50
N THR A 240 -20.48 -4.17 -9.37
CA THR A 240 -20.26 -2.82 -8.87
C THR A 240 -19.00 -2.23 -9.50
N GLU A 241 -19.09 -1.01 -10.05
CA GLU A 241 -17.90 -0.28 -10.51
C GLU A 241 -17.09 0.25 -9.33
N MET A 242 -16.18 -0.58 -8.83
CA MET A 242 -15.31 -0.24 -7.71
C MET A 242 -14.15 0.65 -8.17
N GLU A 243 -13.81 1.65 -7.34
CA GLU A 243 -12.56 2.38 -7.46
C GLU A 243 -11.65 2.07 -6.28
N LEU A 244 -10.38 1.84 -6.62
CA LEU A 244 -9.26 1.73 -5.72
C LEU A 244 -8.60 3.11 -5.60
N SER A 245 -8.24 3.51 -4.38
CA SER A 245 -7.35 4.62 -4.10
C SER A 245 -5.96 4.10 -3.76
N PHE A 246 -4.92 4.79 -4.23
CA PHE A 246 -3.53 4.40 -3.97
C PHE A 246 -2.63 5.61 -3.75
N THR A 247 -1.71 5.48 -2.80
CA THR A 247 -0.68 6.48 -2.49
C THR A 247 0.49 6.33 -3.47
N LEU A 248 0.99 7.44 -4.00
CA LEU A 248 2.00 7.41 -5.05
C LEU A 248 3.37 6.94 -4.55
N ALA A 249 4.01 6.08 -5.33
CA ALA A 249 5.36 5.61 -5.04
C ALA A 249 6.36 6.77 -5.00
N THR A 250 6.21 7.79 -5.85
CA THR A 250 7.09 8.97 -5.88
C THR A 250 7.11 9.71 -4.54
N ASP A 251 5.94 9.92 -3.93
CA ASP A 251 5.81 10.62 -2.66
C ASP A 251 6.33 9.76 -1.50
N ILE A 252 6.07 8.45 -1.57
CA ILE A 252 6.60 7.48 -0.61
C ILE A 252 8.14 7.43 -0.64
N GLN A 253 8.77 7.52 -1.80
CA GLN A 253 10.22 7.51 -1.92
C GLN A 253 10.85 8.78 -1.32
N LEU A 254 10.19 9.93 -1.47
CA LEU A 254 10.60 11.17 -0.81
C LEU A 254 10.51 11.04 0.72
N LEU A 255 9.38 10.54 1.22
CA LEU A 255 9.17 10.34 2.65
C LEU A 255 10.14 9.30 3.22
N ALA A 256 10.36 8.18 2.53
CA ALA A 256 11.30 7.15 2.96
C ALA A 256 12.71 7.73 3.18
N LYS A 257 13.17 8.59 2.27
CA LYS A 257 14.47 9.27 2.40
C LYS A 257 14.51 10.19 3.61
N GLU A 258 13.42 10.88 3.91
CA GLU A 258 13.30 11.78 5.05
C GLU A 258 13.32 11.05 6.39
N VAL A 259 12.50 9.99 6.54
CA VAL A 259 12.29 9.33 7.85
C VAL A 259 13.22 8.15 8.10
N LEU A 260 13.76 7.51 7.06
CA LEU A 260 14.63 6.33 7.19
C LEU A 260 16.11 6.63 6.91
N GLY A 261 16.41 7.71 6.18
CA GLY A 261 17.75 8.03 5.69
C GLY A 261 18.05 7.46 4.29
N PRO A 262 19.33 7.39 3.88
CA PRO A 262 19.70 7.02 2.50
C PRO A 262 19.47 5.54 2.19
N MET A 263 18.88 5.27 1.02
CA MET A 263 18.74 3.93 0.44
C MET A 263 20.09 3.43 -0.14
N ALA A 264 20.29 2.11 -0.17
CA ALA A 264 21.48 1.47 -0.74
C ALA A 264 21.46 1.40 -2.28
#